data_AF-A0ABD4Z6Q0-F1
#
_entry.id   AF-A0ABD4Z6Q0-F1
#
_cell.length_a   1.000
_cell.length_b   1.000
_cell.length_c   1.000
_cell.angle_alpha   90.00
_cell.angle_beta   90.00
_cell.angle_gamma   90.00
#
_symmetry.space_group_name_H-M   'P 1'
#
loop_
_entity.id
_entity.type
_entity.pdbx_description
1 polymer ?
#
loop_
_entity_poly.entity_id
_entity_poly.type
_entity_poly.pdbx_seq_one_letter_code
_entity_poly.pdbx_strand_id
1 'polypeptide(L)'
;MVTNLPAEAKAKFVKYMEAKTPEEKLRALEEFLSAVPKHKGTENLVRWIRKRMAELREEVEEKKQRKTGSGLSFFVEKEGAAQLVLLGLTKSGKSALLKFLTGAKVEVSDVPYTTKFPAIGMMQYKDIQFQIVEAPSIIPNGGGWNTKVAGLAKNSDGIIIVLDATRDYENDFKLIIDFLNDHGIVIEKPKGFVEFEKRHAGGIRIINYGKLVGTEDEVIKLLNSYRIYNAIVKIYGEVNIDDVEKAIFERTIYKPALILINKIDALGNNGAALKIGFLNNFKIPVFFVSAIRGFNKDVLGNKIFELLNIVRIYTKPPNGEPSSKPLVLKKGSTVQNVAEAIHKDFVRKFAYARVWGSSVKYPGQRVGLDHVLHDGDIVEIVLKK
;
A
#
# COMPACT_ATOMS: atom_id res chain seq x y z
N MET A 1 -21.34 -7.49 -9.70
CA MET A 1 -22.48 -8.29 -9.15
C MET A 1 -22.91 -7.77 -7.77
N VAL A 2 -23.90 -6.88 -7.73
CA VAL A 2 -25.16 -7.08 -6.97
C VAL A 2 -26.30 -6.47 -7.79
N THR A 3 -27.09 -7.30 -8.46
CA THR A 3 -28.20 -6.83 -9.30
C THR A 3 -29.37 -6.41 -8.39
N ASN A 4 -29.53 -5.09 -8.24
CA ASN A 4 -30.70 -4.36 -7.71
C ASN A 4 -31.03 -4.47 -6.20
N LEU A 5 -30.42 -3.59 -5.38
CA LEU A 5 -30.81 -3.39 -3.98
C LEU A 5 -32.16 -2.64 -3.84
N PRO A 6 -32.96 -2.93 -2.78
CA PRO A 6 -34.17 -2.17 -2.46
C PRO A 6 -33.89 -0.68 -2.23
N ALA A 7 -34.87 0.18 -2.54
CA ALA A 7 -34.75 1.62 -2.38
C ALA A 7 -34.47 2.05 -0.93
N GLU A 8 -34.98 1.30 0.03
CA GLU A 8 -34.73 1.50 1.46
C GLU A 8 -33.26 1.20 1.83
N ALA A 9 -32.73 0.07 1.36
CA ALA A 9 -31.33 -0.30 1.58
C ALA A 9 -30.39 0.77 1.00
N LYS A 10 -30.66 1.23 -0.23
CA LYS A 10 -29.91 2.31 -0.89
C LYS A 10 -29.91 3.60 -0.08
N ALA A 11 -31.05 4.00 0.51
CA ALA A 11 -31.13 5.19 1.36
C ALA A 11 -30.26 5.07 2.63
N LYS A 12 -30.28 3.90 3.27
CA LYS A 12 -29.47 3.63 4.48
C LYS A 12 -27.98 3.58 4.15
N PHE A 13 -27.60 3.14 2.95
CA PHE A 13 -26.22 3.21 2.46
C PHE A 13 -25.71 4.65 2.31
N VAL A 14 -26.54 5.57 1.82
CA VAL A 14 -26.17 6.99 1.74
C VAL A 14 -25.82 7.56 3.12
N LYS A 15 -26.61 7.22 4.15
CA LYS A 15 -26.33 7.63 5.54
C LYS A 15 -24.96 7.14 5.98
N TYR A 16 -24.59 5.90 5.64
CA TYR A 16 -23.26 5.36 5.94
C TYR A 16 -22.14 6.15 5.23
N MET A 17 -22.35 6.53 3.97
CA MET A 17 -21.38 7.31 3.20
C MET A 17 -21.23 8.76 3.73
N GLU A 18 -22.27 9.32 4.35
CA GLU A 18 -22.27 10.67 4.91
C GLU A 18 -21.78 10.74 6.36
N ALA A 19 -21.82 9.62 7.07
CA ALA A 19 -21.34 9.50 8.44
C ALA A 19 -19.85 9.85 8.55
N LYS A 20 -19.51 10.70 9.53
CA LYS A 20 -18.14 11.21 9.71
C LYS A 20 -17.40 10.42 10.78
N THR A 21 -18.10 10.00 11.83
CA THR A 21 -17.50 9.28 12.95
C THR A 21 -17.67 7.75 12.79
N PRO A 22 -16.75 6.93 13.34
CA PRO A 22 -16.91 5.48 13.33
C PRO A 22 -18.22 5.01 13.98
N GLU A 23 -18.68 5.70 15.03
CA GLU A 23 -19.91 5.41 15.75
C GLU A 23 -21.16 5.69 14.90
N GLU A 24 -21.16 6.77 14.11
CA GLU A 24 -22.21 7.04 13.12
C GLU A 24 -22.18 6.02 11.98
N LYS A 25 -20.98 5.69 11.49
CA LYS A 25 -20.79 4.70 10.43
C LYS A 25 -21.29 3.32 10.84
N LEU A 26 -21.00 2.91 12.08
CA LEU A 26 -21.44 1.63 12.63
C LEU A 26 -22.97 1.54 12.67
N ARG A 27 -23.62 2.55 13.25
CA ARG A 27 -25.10 2.63 13.30
C ARG A 27 -25.73 2.61 11.92
N ALA A 28 -25.17 3.38 10.98
CA ALA A 28 -25.66 3.44 9.61
C ALA A 28 -25.50 2.10 8.87
N LEU A 29 -24.43 1.32 9.15
CA LEU A 29 -24.27 -0.02 8.58
C LEU A 29 -25.20 -1.06 9.21
N GLU A 30 -25.50 -0.96 10.50
CA GLU A 30 -26.50 -1.83 11.15
C GLU A 30 -27.89 -1.59 10.55
N GLU A 31 -28.26 -0.32 10.37
CA GLU A 31 -29.44 0.07 9.63
C GLU A 31 -29.40 -0.49 8.20
N PHE A 32 -28.29 -0.33 7.47
CA PHE A 32 -28.16 -0.80 6.10
C PHE A 32 -28.32 -2.32 6.01
N LEU A 33 -27.64 -3.10 6.87
CA LEU A 33 -27.75 -4.55 6.91
C LEU A 33 -29.19 -5.01 7.11
N SER A 34 -29.96 -4.30 7.93
CA SER A 34 -31.37 -4.63 8.20
C SER A 34 -32.24 -4.60 6.93
N ALA A 35 -31.90 -3.73 5.97
CA ALA A 35 -32.67 -3.52 4.75
C ALA A 35 -32.14 -4.31 3.54
N VAL A 36 -30.98 -4.95 3.65
CA VAL A 36 -30.40 -5.76 2.56
C VAL A 36 -31.07 -7.14 2.52
N PRO A 37 -31.65 -7.55 1.37
CA PRO A 37 -32.20 -8.90 1.20
C PRO A 37 -31.12 -9.95 1.44
N LYS A 38 -31.45 -11.09 2.06
CA LYS A 38 -30.50 -12.17 2.34
C LYS A 38 -30.74 -13.34 1.37
N HIS A 39 -30.20 -13.22 0.16
CA HIS A 39 -30.27 -14.26 -0.87
C HIS A 39 -28.91 -14.39 -1.58
N LYS A 40 -28.74 -15.41 -2.43
CA LYS A 40 -27.47 -15.69 -3.12
C LYS A 40 -26.88 -14.48 -3.86
N GLY A 41 -27.73 -13.62 -4.43
CA GLY A 41 -27.30 -12.40 -5.12
C GLY A 41 -26.69 -11.30 -4.25
N THR A 42 -26.89 -11.31 -2.92
CA THR A 42 -26.42 -10.26 -1.98
C THR A 42 -25.40 -10.78 -0.97
N GLU A 43 -24.97 -12.03 -1.11
CA GLU A 43 -24.10 -12.71 -0.15
C GLU A 43 -22.77 -11.98 0.06
N ASN A 44 -22.14 -11.53 -1.04
CA ASN A 44 -20.90 -10.75 -0.98
C ASN A 44 -21.10 -9.40 -0.27
N LEU A 45 -22.22 -8.71 -0.54
CA LEU A 45 -22.54 -7.45 0.12
C LEU A 45 -22.79 -7.65 1.62
N VAL A 46 -23.55 -8.68 2.01
CA VAL A 46 -23.79 -9.00 3.42
C VAL A 46 -22.48 -9.34 4.12
N ARG A 47 -21.59 -10.11 3.46
CA ARG A 47 -20.24 -10.42 3.98
C ARG A 47 -19.43 -9.14 4.19
N TRP A 48 -19.45 -8.23 3.20
CA TRP A 48 -18.81 -6.92 3.30
C TRP A 48 -19.35 -6.09 4.48
N ILE A 49 -20.68 -5.95 4.61
CA ILE A 49 -21.30 -5.18 5.70
C ILE A 49 -20.91 -5.74 7.06
N ARG A 50 -21.00 -7.06 7.24
CA ARG A 50 -20.63 -7.73 8.50
C ARG A 50 -19.17 -7.51 8.86
N LYS A 51 -18.27 -7.66 7.88
CA LYS A 51 -16.85 -7.40 8.07
C LYS A 51 -16.62 -5.94 8.47
N ARG A 52 -17.21 -5.00 7.74
CA ARG A 52 -17.03 -3.56 7.99
C ARG A 52 -17.54 -3.12 9.35
N MET A 53 -18.66 -3.68 9.81
CA MET A 53 -19.17 -3.42 11.16
C MET A 53 -18.23 -3.96 12.25
N ALA A 54 -17.60 -5.13 12.04
CA ALA A 54 -16.62 -5.65 12.98
C ALA A 54 -15.42 -4.70 13.12
N GLU A 55 -14.85 -4.24 12.00
CA GLU A 55 -13.75 -3.27 11.97
C GLU A 55 -14.11 -1.96 12.69
N LEU A 56 -15.32 -1.44 12.46
CA LEU A 56 -15.77 -0.19 13.08
C LEU A 56 -16.03 -0.34 14.58
N ARG A 57 -16.55 -1.48 15.03
CA ARG A 57 -16.74 -1.75 16.47
C ARG A 57 -15.41 -1.70 17.20
N GLU A 58 -14.38 -2.31 16.62
CA GLU A 58 -13.04 -2.30 17.20
C GLU A 58 -12.42 -0.91 17.16
N GLU A 59 -12.57 -0.15 16.07
CA GLU A 59 -12.08 1.24 16.02
C GLU A 59 -12.73 2.12 17.10
N VAL A 60 -14.03 1.95 17.35
CA VAL A 60 -14.76 2.66 18.42
C VAL A 60 -14.22 2.26 19.79
N GLU A 61 -13.98 0.97 20.02
CA GLU A 61 -13.46 0.45 21.28
C GLU A 61 -12.02 0.92 21.55
N GLU A 62 -11.17 0.95 20.53
CA GLU A 62 -9.82 1.52 20.63
C GLU A 62 -9.82 3.02 20.90
N LYS A 63 -10.71 3.79 20.27
CA LYS A 63 -10.84 5.24 20.55
C LYS A 63 -11.28 5.49 21.98
N LYS A 64 -12.13 4.63 22.55
CA LYS A 64 -12.50 4.70 23.98
C LYS A 64 -11.30 4.39 24.88
N GLN A 65 -10.51 3.36 24.57
CA GLN A 65 -9.30 3.00 25.33
C GLN A 65 -8.19 4.06 25.24
N ARG A 66 -8.04 4.75 24.11
CA ARG A 66 -7.05 5.83 23.95
C ARG A 66 -7.34 7.07 24.81
N LYS A 67 -8.62 7.34 25.14
CA LYS A 67 -9.00 8.46 26.02
C LYS A 67 -8.66 8.23 27.50
N THR A 68 -8.39 6.98 27.92
CA THR A 68 -8.09 6.61 29.32
C THR A 68 -6.61 6.41 29.62
N GLY A 69 -5.71 6.61 28.65
CA GLY A 69 -4.26 6.67 28.86
C GLY A 69 -3.48 5.43 28.39
N SER A 70 -2.38 5.72 27.68
CA SER A 70 -1.21 4.86 27.38
C SER A 70 -1.46 3.44 26.83
N GLY A 71 -1.98 3.33 25.61
CA GLY A 71 -1.78 2.12 24.79
C GLY A 71 -0.64 2.33 23.79
N LEU A 72 0.35 1.41 23.75
CA LEU A 72 1.34 1.37 22.67
C LEU A 72 0.63 1.37 21.30
N SER A 73 0.98 2.29 20.41
CA SER A 73 0.33 2.41 19.11
C SER A 73 0.85 1.34 18.15
N PHE A 74 -0.07 0.61 17.51
CA PHE A 74 0.24 -0.27 16.36
C PHE A 74 0.66 0.52 15.10
N PHE A 75 0.61 1.85 15.17
CA PHE A 75 1.06 2.75 14.11
C PHE A 75 2.59 2.84 14.12
N VAL A 76 3.21 2.61 12.96
CA VAL A 76 4.65 2.72 12.75
C VAL A 76 4.91 3.89 11.82
N GLU A 77 5.59 4.92 12.33
CA GLU A 77 6.03 6.06 11.53
C GLU A 77 7.03 5.61 10.46
N LYS A 78 6.89 6.21 9.27
CA LYS A 78 7.76 5.87 8.14
C LYS A 78 9.14 6.46 8.36
N GLU A 79 10.15 5.61 8.25
CA GLU A 79 11.55 6.00 8.33
C GLU A 79 12.35 5.48 7.14
N GLY A 80 13.50 6.11 6.90
CA GLY A 80 14.38 5.76 5.79
C GLY A 80 13.81 6.07 4.41
N ALA A 81 14.27 5.33 3.41
CA ALA A 81 13.90 5.50 2.01
C ALA A 81 12.47 5.05 1.69
N ALA A 82 12.01 4.02 2.39
CA ALA A 82 10.67 3.44 2.23
C ALA A 82 10.40 2.43 3.35
N GLN A 83 9.12 2.29 3.70
CA GLN A 83 8.61 1.27 4.63
C GLN A 83 8.04 0.07 3.86
N LEU A 84 8.53 -1.14 4.16
CA LEU A 84 8.09 -2.40 3.56
C LEU A 84 7.54 -3.33 4.64
N VAL A 85 6.35 -3.87 4.43
CA VAL A 85 5.72 -4.79 5.39
C VAL A 85 5.92 -6.23 4.97
N LEU A 86 6.45 -7.07 5.86
CA LEU A 86 6.50 -8.53 5.68
C LEU A 86 5.14 -9.13 6.03
N LEU A 87 4.51 -9.78 5.05
CA LEU A 87 3.26 -10.53 5.21
C LEU A 87 3.51 -12.00 4.92
N GLY A 88 2.87 -12.88 5.67
CA GLY A 88 3.04 -14.32 5.54
C GLY A 88 2.35 -15.05 6.67
N LEU A 89 2.07 -16.34 6.50
CA LEU A 89 1.48 -17.15 7.56
C LEU A 89 2.47 -17.44 8.69
N THR A 90 1.97 -17.99 9.79
CA THR A 90 2.79 -18.38 10.94
C THR A 90 3.80 -19.45 10.52
N LYS A 91 5.04 -19.34 11.03
CA LYS A 91 6.18 -20.22 10.71
C LYS A 91 6.73 -20.13 9.27
N SER A 92 6.30 -19.16 8.44
CA SER A 92 6.92 -18.90 7.11
C SER A 92 8.36 -18.35 7.17
N GLY A 93 8.82 -17.94 8.37
CA GLY A 93 10.17 -17.43 8.59
C GLY A 93 10.29 -15.90 8.45
N LYS A 94 9.19 -15.15 8.58
CA LYS A 94 9.18 -13.68 8.62
C LYS A 94 10.19 -13.10 9.62
N SER A 95 10.17 -13.55 10.88
CA SER A 95 11.07 -13.04 11.92
C SER A 95 12.53 -13.38 11.65
N ALA A 96 12.79 -14.56 11.10
CA ALA A 96 14.13 -14.96 10.65
C ALA A 96 14.62 -14.06 9.50
N LEU A 97 13.75 -13.74 8.54
CA LEU A 97 14.05 -12.80 7.47
C LEU A 97 14.29 -11.38 8.00
N LEU A 98 13.45 -10.87 8.89
CA LEU A 98 13.63 -9.55 9.50
C LEU A 98 14.99 -9.46 10.19
N LYS A 99 15.33 -10.45 11.03
CA LYS A 99 16.62 -10.55 11.71
C LYS A 99 17.77 -10.63 10.70
N PHE A 100 17.66 -11.48 9.69
CA PHE A 100 18.70 -11.62 8.66
C PHE A 100 18.93 -10.30 7.93
N LEU A 101 17.87 -9.66 7.43
CA LEU A 101 17.95 -8.45 6.61
C LEU A 101 18.51 -7.25 7.39
N THR A 102 18.06 -7.07 8.63
CA THR A 102 18.26 -5.82 9.39
C THR A 102 19.28 -5.94 10.52
N GLY A 103 19.66 -7.17 10.90
CA GLY A 103 20.45 -7.40 12.11
C GLY A 103 19.68 -7.12 13.41
N ALA A 104 18.37 -6.82 13.35
CA ALA A 104 17.55 -6.55 14.52
C ALA A 104 17.57 -7.75 15.47
N LYS A 105 17.72 -7.47 16.78
CA LYS A 105 17.55 -8.47 17.85
C LYS A 105 16.06 -8.75 18.01
N VAL A 106 15.50 -9.54 17.10
CA VAL A 106 14.14 -10.05 17.22
C VAL A 106 14.17 -11.26 18.15
N GLU A 107 13.47 -11.18 19.28
CA GLU A 107 13.17 -12.37 20.08
C GLU A 107 12.16 -13.22 19.31
N VAL A 108 12.65 -14.30 18.69
CA VAL A 108 11.78 -15.27 18.01
C VAL A 108 11.09 -16.10 19.09
N SER A 109 9.82 -15.82 19.35
CA SER A 109 8.99 -16.65 20.22
C SER A 109 8.39 -17.80 19.39
N ASP A 110 8.66 -19.04 19.79
CA ASP A 110 8.11 -20.25 19.15
C ASP A 110 6.62 -20.49 19.44
N VAL A 111 6.04 -19.64 20.28
CA VAL A 111 4.61 -19.66 20.60
C VAL A 111 3.88 -18.90 19.49
N PRO A 112 2.96 -19.52 18.73
CA PRO A 112 2.06 -18.73 17.91
C PRO A 112 1.36 -17.71 18.84
N TYR A 113 1.07 -16.50 18.35
CA TYR A 113 0.28 -15.49 19.09
C TYR A 113 1.01 -14.55 20.08
N THR A 114 2.34 -14.49 20.14
CA THR A 114 3.05 -13.61 21.11
C THR A 114 3.55 -12.25 20.60
N THR A 115 3.49 -11.94 19.30
CA THR A 115 3.93 -10.61 18.82
C THR A 115 2.79 -9.59 18.89
N LYS A 116 2.57 -8.98 20.06
CA LYS A 116 1.51 -7.97 20.27
C LYS A 116 1.74 -6.66 19.49
N PHE A 117 2.93 -6.45 18.92
CA PHE A 117 3.34 -5.26 18.18
C PHE A 117 4.17 -5.63 16.95
N PRO A 118 4.12 -4.84 15.86
CA PRO A 118 4.98 -5.05 14.71
C PRO A 118 6.46 -4.92 15.10
N ALA A 119 7.29 -5.85 14.63
CA ALA A 119 8.75 -5.76 14.80
C ALA A 119 9.34 -4.94 13.65
N ILE A 120 10.28 -4.05 13.96
CA ILE A 120 10.86 -3.10 13.00
C ILE A 120 12.36 -3.33 12.92
N GLY A 121 12.93 -3.22 11.72
CA GLY A 121 14.36 -3.17 11.52
C GLY A 121 14.74 -2.39 10.27
N MET A 122 15.95 -1.82 10.27
CA MET A 122 16.47 -1.06 9.14
C MET A 122 17.38 -1.94 8.29
N MET A 123 17.00 -2.17 7.03
CA MET A 123 17.81 -2.88 6.05
C MET A 123 18.67 -1.87 5.28
N GLN A 124 20.00 -1.95 5.46
CA GLN A 124 20.93 -1.14 4.69
C GLN A 124 20.91 -1.58 3.22
N TYR A 125 20.83 -0.62 2.30
CA TYR A 125 21.05 -0.83 0.87
C TYR A 125 21.83 0.36 0.31
N LYS A 126 23.09 0.13 -0.10
CA LYS A 126 24.02 1.20 -0.48
C LYS A 126 24.09 2.27 0.62
N ASP A 127 23.76 3.51 0.29
CA ASP A 127 23.78 4.71 1.12
C ASP A 127 22.41 5.07 1.72
N ILE A 128 21.39 4.22 1.53
CA ILE A 128 20.04 4.39 2.09
C ILE A 128 19.62 3.20 2.95
N GLN A 129 18.52 3.36 3.69
CA GLN A 129 17.95 2.32 4.53
C GLN A 129 16.48 2.11 4.21
N PHE A 130 16.06 0.86 4.08
CA PHE A 130 14.66 0.48 3.99
C PHE A 130 14.15 0.04 5.37
N GLN A 131 13.03 0.60 5.82
CA GLN A 131 12.39 0.19 7.06
C GLN A 131 11.57 -1.07 6.81
N ILE A 132 11.99 -2.19 7.36
CA ILE A 132 11.29 -3.48 7.26
C ILE A 132 10.43 -3.64 8.50
N VAL A 133 9.13 -3.84 8.29
CA VAL A 133 8.15 -4.00 9.36
C VAL A 133 7.58 -5.41 9.25
N GLU A 134 7.86 -6.27 10.22
CA GLU A 134 7.18 -7.55 10.34
C GLU A 134 5.78 -7.30 10.90
N ALA A 135 4.77 -7.49 10.06
CA ALA A 135 3.42 -7.57 10.55
C ALA A 135 3.22 -8.91 11.28
N PRO A 136 2.44 -8.92 12.37
CA PRO A 136 2.03 -10.17 12.96
C PRO A 136 1.30 -11.07 11.95
N SER A 137 1.39 -12.39 12.15
CA SER A 137 0.83 -13.36 11.21
C SER A 137 -0.69 -13.17 11.01
N ILE A 138 -1.13 -13.30 9.75
CA ILE A 138 -2.55 -13.27 9.38
C ILE A 138 -3.24 -14.50 9.97
N ILE A 139 -4.38 -14.30 10.63
CA ILE A 139 -5.16 -15.38 11.26
C ILE A 139 -6.50 -15.51 10.51
N PRO A 140 -6.89 -16.70 10.02
CA PRO A 140 -8.24 -16.93 9.52
C PRO A 140 -9.28 -16.59 10.61
N ASN A 141 -10.23 -15.70 10.32
CA ASN A 141 -11.23 -15.17 11.28
C ASN A 141 -10.69 -14.28 12.43
N GLY A 142 -9.51 -13.68 12.29
CA GLY A 142 -8.84 -12.89 13.35
C GLY A 142 -9.45 -11.54 13.75
N GLY A 143 -10.64 -11.15 13.26
CA GLY A 143 -11.28 -9.87 13.60
C GLY A 143 -10.33 -8.67 13.45
N GLY A 144 -10.20 -7.86 14.50
CA GLY A 144 -9.44 -6.60 14.53
C GLY A 144 -7.95 -6.72 14.47
N TRP A 145 -7.44 -7.91 14.73
CA TRP A 145 -6.06 -8.22 14.46
C TRP A 145 -5.73 -8.05 12.97
N ASN A 146 -6.61 -8.55 12.11
CA ASN A 146 -6.47 -8.49 10.67
C ASN A 146 -6.64 -7.06 10.14
N THR A 147 -7.52 -6.26 10.77
CA THR A 147 -7.69 -4.83 10.47
C THR A 147 -6.41 -4.03 10.75
N LYS A 148 -5.72 -4.33 11.85
CA LYS A 148 -4.43 -3.72 12.21
C LYS A 148 -3.33 -4.04 11.20
N VAL A 149 -3.20 -5.32 10.83
CA VAL A 149 -2.26 -5.79 9.80
C VAL A 149 -2.55 -5.13 8.45
N ALA A 150 -3.83 -5.02 8.07
CA ALA A 150 -4.24 -4.32 6.86
C ALA A 150 -3.92 -2.82 6.93
N GLY A 151 -4.04 -2.19 8.10
CA GLY A 151 -3.62 -0.81 8.34
C GLY A 151 -2.13 -0.59 8.07
N LEU A 152 -1.26 -1.47 8.57
CA LEU A 152 0.18 -1.44 8.26
C LEU A 152 0.43 -1.58 6.76
N ALA A 153 -0.20 -2.57 6.12
CA ALA A 153 -0.04 -2.80 4.68
C ALA A 153 -0.58 -1.64 3.82
N LYS A 154 -1.65 -0.95 4.25
CA LYS A 154 -2.16 0.26 3.58
C LYS A 154 -1.24 1.46 3.73
N ASN A 155 -0.57 1.58 4.88
CA ASN A 155 0.30 2.72 5.14
C ASN A 155 1.71 2.52 4.56
N SER A 156 2.18 1.29 4.38
CA SER A 156 3.52 1.00 3.84
C SER A 156 3.72 1.48 2.40
N ASP A 157 4.97 1.56 1.95
CA ASP A 157 5.32 1.90 0.56
C ASP A 157 5.33 0.67 -0.35
N GLY A 158 5.46 -0.53 0.23
CA GLY A 158 5.35 -1.82 -0.47
C GLY A 158 5.15 -2.99 0.49
N ILE A 159 4.95 -4.17 -0.10
CA ILE A 159 4.66 -5.42 0.61
C ILE A 159 5.67 -6.49 0.18
N ILE A 160 6.19 -7.23 1.15
CA ILE A 160 7.01 -8.43 0.93
C ILE A 160 6.19 -9.63 1.40
N ILE A 161 5.78 -10.48 0.46
CA ILE A 161 5.05 -11.70 0.75
C ILE A 161 6.06 -12.82 1.01
N VAL A 162 6.01 -13.42 2.19
CA VAL A 162 6.90 -14.48 2.62
C VAL A 162 6.14 -15.80 2.60
N LEU A 163 6.61 -16.72 1.76
CA LEU A 163 6.08 -18.07 1.62
C LEU A 163 7.10 -19.10 2.09
N ASP A 164 6.63 -20.25 2.58
CA ASP A 164 7.47 -21.36 3.02
C ASP A 164 7.63 -22.39 1.89
N ALA A 165 8.85 -22.62 1.41
CA ALA A 165 9.11 -23.58 0.34
C ALA A 165 8.80 -25.04 0.71
N THR A 166 8.76 -25.36 2.01
CA THR A 166 8.54 -26.72 2.53
C THR A 166 7.07 -27.09 2.70
N ARG A 167 6.16 -26.19 2.32
CA ARG A 167 4.71 -26.32 2.51
C ARG A 167 3.96 -26.00 1.21
N ASP A 168 2.63 -26.08 1.27
CA ASP A 168 1.76 -25.61 0.20
C ASP A 168 1.74 -24.07 0.13
N TYR A 169 2.79 -23.51 -0.48
CA TYR A 169 2.93 -22.07 -0.67
C TYR A 169 1.88 -21.49 -1.61
N GLU A 170 1.24 -22.30 -2.47
CA GLU A 170 0.18 -21.81 -3.37
C GLU A 170 -1.08 -21.49 -2.58
N ASN A 171 -1.49 -22.37 -1.67
CA ASN A 171 -2.60 -22.11 -0.77
C ASN A 171 -2.30 -20.95 0.19
N ASP A 172 -1.09 -20.91 0.76
CA ASP A 172 -0.66 -19.80 1.62
C ASP A 172 -0.72 -18.45 0.87
N PHE A 173 -0.29 -18.43 -0.39
CA PHE A 173 -0.37 -17.25 -1.25
C PHE A 173 -1.83 -16.84 -1.49
N LYS A 174 -2.72 -17.78 -1.85
CA LYS A 174 -4.16 -17.49 -2.05
C LYS A 174 -4.79 -16.87 -0.82
N LEU A 175 -4.51 -17.41 0.37
CA LEU A 175 -5.01 -16.86 1.63
C LEU A 175 -4.52 -15.42 1.89
N ILE A 176 -3.26 -15.12 1.56
CA ILE A 176 -2.71 -13.76 1.68
C ILE A 176 -3.37 -12.82 0.67
N ILE A 177 -3.59 -13.26 -0.57
CA ILE A 177 -4.25 -12.46 -1.61
C ILE A 177 -5.70 -12.17 -1.24
N ASP A 178 -6.44 -13.18 -0.80
CA ASP A 178 -7.84 -13.01 -0.35
C ASP A 178 -7.90 -12.05 0.84
N PHE A 179 -6.96 -12.18 1.79
CA PHE A 179 -6.82 -11.23 2.88
C PHE A 179 -6.59 -9.79 2.38
N LEU A 180 -5.65 -9.58 1.46
CA LEU A 180 -5.34 -8.25 0.94
C LEU A 180 -6.51 -7.64 0.18
N ASN A 181 -7.13 -8.42 -0.71
CA ASN A 181 -8.29 -8.02 -1.51
C ASN A 181 -9.50 -7.71 -0.62
N ASP A 182 -9.78 -8.55 0.37
CA ASP A 182 -10.88 -8.32 1.32
C ASP A 182 -10.69 -7.01 2.11
N HIS A 183 -9.47 -6.47 2.20
CA HIS A 183 -9.20 -5.18 2.84
C HIS A 183 -8.91 -4.06 1.83
N GLY A 184 -9.20 -4.23 0.54
CA GLY A 184 -9.01 -3.20 -0.48
C GLY A 184 -7.54 -2.91 -0.81
N ILE A 185 -6.65 -3.89 -0.69
CA ILE A 185 -5.24 -3.79 -1.10
C ILE A 185 -5.03 -4.71 -2.29
N VAL A 186 -4.57 -4.14 -3.41
CA VAL A 186 -4.17 -4.91 -4.60
C VAL A 186 -2.66 -4.83 -4.78
N ILE A 187 -2.03 -5.94 -5.14
CA ILE A 187 -0.58 -6.04 -5.24
C ILE A 187 -0.05 -6.17 -6.67
N GLU A 188 -0.96 -6.40 -7.62
CA GLU A 188 -0.68 -6.26 -9.03
C GLU A 188 -1.13 -4.89 -9.50
N LYS A 189 -0.37 -4.26 -10.39
CA LYS A 189 -0.81 -3.01 -11.02
C LYS A 189 -2.10 -3.34 -11.75
N PRO A 190 -3.25 -2.79 -11.31
CA PRO A 190 -4.49 -3.10 -11.97
C PRO A 190 -4.42 -2.53 -13.38
N LYS A 191 -4.96 -3.26 -14.36
CA LYS A 191 -5.01 -2.79 -15.76
C LYS A 191 -5.78 -1.48 -15.88
N GLY A 192 -6.67 -1.22 -14.92
CA GLY A 192 -7.24 0.08 -14.64
C GLY A 192 -7.79 0.18 -13.22
N PHE A 193 -7.96 1.40 -12.71
CA PHE A 193 -8.55 1.65 -11.40
C PHE A 193 -9.43 2.89 -11.44
N VAL A 194 -10.33 2.97 -10.45
CA VAL A 194 -11.30 4.06 -10.33
C VAL A 194 -11.00 4.86 -9.07
N GLU A 195 -10.72 6.15 -9.22
CA GLU A 195 -10.76 7.08 -8.11
C GLU A 195 -12.17 7.66 -8.02
N PHE A 196 -12.84 7.39 -6.90
CA PHE A 196 -14.16 7.92 -6.60
C PHE A 196 -14.08 8.97 -5.50
N GLU A 197 -14.58 10.17 -5.77
CA GLU A 197 -14.65 11.28 -4.83
C GLU A 197 -16.07 11.87 -4.80
N LYS A 198 -16.81 11.66 -3.70
CA LYS A 198 -18.14 12.26 -3.52
C LYS A 198 -18.02 13.77 -3.31
N ARG A 199 -18.90 14.56 -3.95
CA ARG A 199 -18.97 16.02 -3.82
C ARG A 199 -20.31 16.47 -3.25
N HIS A 200 -20.36 17.71 -2.79
CA HIS A 200 -21.61 18.32 -2.31
C HIS A 200 -22.48 18.87 -3.46
N ALA A 201 -21.86 19.31 -4.56
CA ALA A 201 -22.54 19.87 -5.73
C ALA A 201 -21.71 19.66 -7.01
N GLY A 202 -22.31 19.92 -8.18
CA GLY A 202 -21.63 19.92 -9.48
C GLY A 202 -21.90 18.70 -10.37
N GLY A 203 -22.87 17.85 -10.02
CA GLY A 203 -23.25 16.67 -10.80
C GLY A 203 -22.22 15.54 -10.75
N ILE A 204 -22.46 14.49 -11.53
CA ILE A 204 -21.50 13.41 -11.74
C ILE A 204 -20.57 13.85 -12.87
N ARG A 205 -19.26 13.94 -12.59
CA ARG A 205 -18.23 14.20 -13.58
C ARG A 205 -17.34 12.98 -13.73
N ILE A 206 -17.37 12.38 -14.90
CA ILE A 206 -16.49 11.26 -15.26
C ILE A 206 -15.28 11.83 -15.99
N ILE A 207 -14.08 11.45 -15.56
CA ILE A 207 -12.82 11.83 -16.19
C ILE A 207 -12.13 10.54 -16.60
N ASN A 208 -12.11 10.24 -17.90
CA ASN A 208 -11.56 9.01 -18.42
C ASN A 208 -10.14 9.22 -18.96
N TYR A 209 -9.15 8.62 -18.30
CA TYR A 209 -7.74 8.54 -18.71
C TYR A 209 -7.39 7.16 -19.29
N GLY A 210 -8.39 6.34 -19.63
CA GLY A 210 -8.20 4.99 -20.14
C GLY A 210 -9.40 4.50 -20.95
N LYS A 211 -9.81 3.26 -20.70
CA LYS A 211 -10.90 2.58 -21.41
C LYS A 211 -11.94 2.08 -20.41
N LEU A 212 -13.14 2.64 -20.49
CA LEU A 212 -14.31 2.10 -19.81
C LEU A 212 -14.92 1.00 -20.68
N VAL A 213 -14.99 -0.23 -20.16
CA VAL A 213 -15.76 -1.34 -20.73
C VAL A 213 -17.21 -1.18 -20.25
N GLY A 214 -17.96 -0.38 -21.02
CA GLY A 214 -19.31 0.09 -20.71
C GLY A 214 -19.50 1.53 -21.20
N THR A 215 -20.57 2.17 -20.77
CA THR A 215 -20.91 3.56 -21.14
C THR A 215 -20.89 4.49 -19.94
N GLU A 216 -20.66 5.78 -20.18
CA GLU A 216 -20.78 6.81 -19.13
C GLU A 216 -22.20 6.85 -18.54
N ASP A 217 -23.23 6.62 -19.36
CA ASP A 217 -24.62 6.53 -18.92
C ASP A 217 -24.85 5.38 -17.94
N GLU A 218 -24.21 4.23 -18.14
CA GLU A 218 -24.29 3.11 -17.20
C GLU A 218 -23.63 3.45 -15.86
N VAL A 219 -22.50 4.16 -15.88
CA VAL A 219 -21.85 4.66 -14.67
C VAL A 219 -22.74 5.68 -13.95
N ILE A 220 -23.35 6.60 -14.67
CA ILE A 220 -24.29 7.59 -14.11
C ILE A 220 -25.51 6.87 -13.52
N LYS A 221 -26.10 5.90 -14.24
CA LYS A 221 -27.22 5.08 -13.76
C LYS A 221 -26.85 4.30 -12.51
N LEU A 222 -25.66 3.70 -12.47
CA LEU A 222 -25.12 3.00 -11.31
C LEU A 222 -25.04 3.95 -10.10
N LEU A 223 -24.37 5.10 -10.24
CA LEU A 223 -24.22 6.08 -9.16
C LEU A 223 -25.57 6.64 -8.70
N ASN A 224 -26.46 6.98 -9.62
CA ASN A 224 -27.82 7.41 -9.31
C ASN A 224 -28.61 6.32 -8.58
N SER A 225 -28.38 5.03 -8.91
CA SER A 225 -29.01 3.92 -8.19
C SER A 225 -28.56 3.84 -6.73
N TYR A 226 -27.34 4.29 -6.43
CA TYR A 226 -26.82 4.48 -5.08
C TYR A 226 -27.17 5.85 -4.47
N ARG A 227 -28.04 6.64 -5.14
CA ARG A 227 -28.43 8.02 -4.78
C ARG A 227 -27.23 8.97 -4.67
N ILE A 228 -26.19 8.72 -5.47
CA ILE A 228 -25.01 9.57 -5.58
C ILE A 228 -25.20 10.46 -6.81
N TYR A 229 -25.57 11.72 -6.59
CA TYR A 229 -25.84 12.69 -7.65
C TYR A 229 -24.66 13.64 -7.94
N ASN A 230 -23.71 13.73 -7.02
CA ASN A 230 -22.56 14.63 -7.09
C ASN A 230 -21.27 13.88 -6.77
N ALA A 231 -20.43 13.64 -7.77
CA ALA A 231 -19.18 12.91 -7.60
C ALA A 231 -18.20 13.17 -8.75
N ILE A 232 -16.90 13.03 -8.49
CA ILE A 232 -15.90 12.83 -9.53
C ILE A 232 -15.54 11.35 -9.58
N VAL A 233 -15.60 10.79 -10.77
CA VAL A 233 -15.10 9.44 -11.08
C VAL A 233 -13.93 9.59 -12.03
N LYS A 234 -12.71 9.30 -11.60
CA LYS A 234 -11.55 9.25 -12.49
C LYS A 234 -11.24 7.81 -12.82
N ILE A 235 -11.25 7.48 -14.10
CA ILE A 235 -10.97 6.14 -14.61
C ILE A 235 -9.57 6.18 -15.21
N TYR A 236 -8.69 5.29 -14.76
CA TYR A 236 -7.37 5.10 -15.34
C TYR A 236 -7.28 3.69 -15.89
N GLY A 237 -6.70 3.49 -17.07
CA GLY A 237 -6.55 2.16 -17.66
C GLY A 237 -7.88 1.49 -18.07
N GLU A 238 -7.90 0.16 -18.21
CA GLU A 238 -9.10 -0.59 -18.61
C GLU A 238 -9.92 -1.03 -17.38
N VAL A 239 -11.16 -0.55 -17.29
CA VAL A 239 -12.07 -0.69 -16.13
C VAL A 239 -13.46 -1.06 -16.62
N ASN A 240 -14.18 -1.96 -15.94
CA ASN A 240 -15.59 -2.25 -16.22
C ASN A 240 -16.54 -1.62 -15.19
N ILE A 241 -17.86 -1.75 -15.40
CA ILE A 241 -18.88 -1.18 -14.48
C ILE A 241 -18.79 -1.78 -13.07
N ASP A 242 -18.46 -3.07 -12.94
CA ASP A 242 -18.30 -3.73 -11.63
C ASP A 242 -17.13 -3.12 -10.84
N ASP A 243 -16.06 -2.70 -11.50
CA ASP A 243 -14.90 -2.04 -10.86
C ASP A 243 -15.27 -0.63 -10.36
N VAL A 244 -16.14 0.08 -11.10
CA VAL A 244 -16.72 1.36 -10.65
C VAL A 244 -17.63 1.14 -9.44
N GLU A 245 -18.46 0.09 -9.46
CA GLU A 245 -19.31 -0.27 -8.31
C GLU A 245 -18.47 -0.58 -7.07
N LYS A 246 -17.41 -1.38 -7.20
CA LYS A 246 -16.48 -1.68 -6.09
C LYS A 246 -15.85 -0.42 -5.52
N ALA A 247 -15.47 0.54 -6.37
CA ALA A 247 -14.85 1.80 -5.92
C ALA A 247 -15.79 2.70 -5.10
N ILE A 248 -17.11 2.48 -5.16
CA ILE A 248 -18.09 3.16 -4.27
C ILE A 248 -17.95 2.62 -2.84
N PHE A 249 -17.77 1.30 -2.69
CA PHE A 249 -17.75 0.62 -1.39
C PHE A 249 -16.37 0.66 -0.72
N GLU A 250 -15.31 0.49 -1.51
CA GLU A 250 -13.94 0.40 -0.99
C GLU A 250 -12.96 1.22 -1.83
N ARG A 251 -12.13 1.99 -1.13
CA ARG A 251 -10.94 2.60 -1.74
C ARG A 251 -9.89 1.51 -1.91
N THR A 252 -9.81 0.94 -3.10
CA THR A 252 -8.73 0.02 -3.46
C THR A 252 -7.41 0.78 -3.58
N ILE A 253 -6.37 0.30 -2.89
CA ILE A 253 -5.03 0.87 -2.91
C ILE A 253 -4.08 -0.14 -3.53
N TYR A 254 -3.36 0.29 -4.57
CA TYR A 254 -2.26 -0.49 -5.13
C TYR A 254 -1.02 -0.38 -4.25
N LYS A 255 -0.40 -1.52 -3.93
CA LYS A 255 0.91 -1.60 -3.27
C LYS A 255 1.88 -2.42 -4.11
N PRO A 256 3.05 -1.86 -4.48
CA PRO A 256 4.12 -2.67 -5.07
C PRO A 256 4.47 -3.83 -4.15
N ALA A 257 4.53 -5.04 -4.71
CA ALA A 257 4.84 -6.24 -3.95
C ALA A 257 5.98 -7.05 -4.57
N LEU A 258 6.64 -7.85 -3.72
CA LEU A 258 7.57 -8.91 -4.12
C LEU A 258 7.31 -10.16 -3.28
N ILE A 259 7.64 -11.33 -3.81
CA ILE A 259 7.46 -12.62 -3.15
C ILE A 259 8.82 -13.21 -2.81
N LEU A 260 8.99 -13.61 -1.55
CA LEU A 260 10.13 -14.37 -1.05
C LEU A 260 9.67 -15.78 -0.70
N ILE A 261 10.13 -16.78 -1.44
CA ILE A 261 9.99 -18.19 -1.10
C ILE A 261 11.18 -18.58 -0.23
N ASN A 262 10.93 -18.67 1.07
CA ASN A 262 11.94 -18.88 2.10
C ASN A 262 12.15 -20.39 2.39
N LYS A 263 13.21 -20.70 3.14
CA LYS A 263 13.59 -22.06 3.59
C LYS A 263 13.99 -23.02 2.47
N ILE A 264 14.53 -22.49 1.37
CA ILE A 264 15.03 -23.34 0.28
C ILE A 264 16.15 -24.29 0.71
N ASP A 265 16.84 -23.98 1.80
CA ASP A 265 17.85 -24.83 2.43
C ASP A 265 17.30 -26.17 2.92
N ALA A 266 16.00 -26.23 3.27
CA ALA A 266 15.35 -27.45 3.74
C ALA A 266 14.90 -28.39 2.61
N LEU A 267 14.99 -27.96 1.34
CA LEU A 267 14.58 -28.77 0.18
C LEU A 267 15.68 -29.74 -0.30
N GLY A 268 16.90 -29.60 0.20
CA GLY A 268 18.05 -30.40 -0.25
C GLY A 268 18.27 -30.31 -1.78
N ASN A 269 18.78 -31.39 -2.38
CA ASN A 269 19.01 -31.49 -3.83
C ASN A 269 17.71 -31.54 -4.68
N ASN A 270 16.55 -31.71 -4.05
CA ASN A 270 15.24 -31.72 -4.73
C ASN A 270 14.69 -30.29 -4.99
N GLY A 271 15.40 -29.24 -4.57
CA GLY A 271 14.98 -27.84 -4.74
C GLY A 271 14.96 -27.35 -6.19
N ALA A 272 15.56 -28.08 -7.14
CA ALA A 272 15.67 -27.68 -8.55
C ALA A 272 14.33 -27.61 -9.30
N ALA A 273 13.23 -28.11 -8.74
CA ALA A 273 11.92 -28.14 -9.40
C ALA A 273 10.78 -27.59 -8.53
N LEU A 274 11.03 -26.52 -7.75
CA LEU A 274 9.90 -25.73 -7.26
C LEU A 274 9.15 -25.14 -8.46
N LYS A 275 8.01 -25.75 -8.77
CA LYS A 275 7.13 -25.29 -9.85
C LYS A 275 6.46 -24.00 -9.40
N ILE A 276 7.06 -22.86 -9.74
CA ILE A 276 6.45 -21.54 -9.55
C ILE A 276 5.47 -21.16 -10.66
N GLY A 277 5.05 -22.13 -11.49
CA GLY A 277 4.12 -21.89 -12.61
C GLY A 277 2.85 -21.17 -12.17
N PHE A 278 2.33 -21.49 -10.98
CA PHE A 278 1.20 -20.78 -10.38
C PHE A 278 1.50 -19.30 -10.10
N LEU A 279 2.66 -18.99 -9.52
CA LEU A 279 3.08 -17.63 -9.17
C LEU A 279 3.45 -16.80 -10.40
N ASN A 280 3.93 -17.45 -11.48
CA ASN A 280 4.24 -16.78 -12.76
C ASN A 280 3.02 -16.18 -13.45
N ASN A 281 1.80 -16.61 -13.07
CA ASN A 281 0.56 -15.98 -13.54
C ASN A 281 0.40 -14.54 -13.01
N PHE A 282 1.13 -14.20 -11.94
CA PHE A 282 1.13 -12.87 -11.33
C PHE A 282 2.35 -12.09 -11.82
N LYS A 283 2.17 -10.81 -12.13
CA LYS A 283 3.26 -9.91 -12.55
C LYS A 283 4.05 -9.38 -11.35
N ILE A 284 4.46 -10.28 -10.47
CA ILE A 284 5.11 -9.99 -9.19
C ILE A 284 6.48 -10.68 -9.16
N PRO A 285 7.58 -9.98 -8.85
CA PRO A 285 8.90 -10.59 -8.74
C PRO A 285 8.94 -11.67 -7.64
N VAL A 286 9.50 -12.83 -7.95
CA VAL A 286 9.68 -13.97 -7.01
C VAL A 286 11.17 -14.22 -6.77
N PHE A 287 11.55 -14.38 -5.51
CA PHE A 287 12.91 -14.73 -5.10
C PHE A 287 12.91 -15.95 -4.19
N PHE A 288 13.87 -16.84 -4.43
CA PHE A 288 14.17 -17.97 -3.55
C PHE A 288 15.22 -17.54 -2.54
N VAL A 289 14.93 -17.72 -1.25
CA VAL A 289 15.81 -17.26 -0.17
C VAL A 289 15.94 -18.30 0.94
N SER A 290 17.05 -18.25 1.65
CA SER A 290 17.22 -18.92 2.93
C SER A 290 17.59 -17.87 3.96
N ALA A 291 16.70 -17.58 4.89
CA ALA A 291 16.99 -16.68 6.00
C ALA A 291 18.11 -17.22 6.92
N ILE A 292 18.26 -18.55 7.00
CA ILE A 292 19.22 -19.22 7.88
C ILE A 292 20.61 -19.29 7.24
N ARG A 293 20.71 -19.70 5.97
CA ARG A 293 21.99 -19.71 5.24
C ARG A 293 22.41 -18.33 4.76
N GLY A 294 21.45 -17.40 4.71
CA GLY A 294 21.61 -16.09 4.12
C GLY A 294 21.48 -16.11 2.60
N PHE A 295 21.34 -14.91 2.04
CA PHE A 295 21.28 -14.64 0.61
C PHE A 295 21.81 -13.24 0.33
N ASN A 296 22.03 -12.92 -0.94
CA ASN A 296 22.55 -11.61 -1.33
C ASN A 296 21.50 -10.51 -1.08
N LYS A 297 21.72 -9.70 -0.04
CA LYS A 297 20.85 -8.58 0.34
C LYS A 297 20.86 -7.45 -0.69
N ASP A 298 21.96 -7.23 -1.39
CA ASP A 298 22.08 -6.16 -2.40
C ASP A 298 21.20 -6.44 -3.62
N VAL A 299 21.08 -7.70 -4.02
CA VAL A 299 20.16 -8.11 -5.10
C VAL A 299 18.71 -7.80 -4.72
N LEU A 300 18.31 -8.17 -3.50
CA LEU A 300 16.97 -7.87 -2.99
C LEU A 300 16.74 -6.35 -2.88
N GLY A 301 17.70 -5.63 -2.29
CA GLY A 301 17.64 -4.17 -2.14
C GLY A 301 17.54 -3.45 -3.49
N ASN A 302 18.28 -3.90 -4.51
CA ASN A 302 18.17 -3.36 -5.86
C ASN A 302 16.77 -3.57 -6.45
N LYS A 303 16.20 -4.78 -6.28
CA LYS A 303 14.85 -5.04 -6.77
C LYS A 303 13.79 -4.21 -6.06
N ILE A 304 13.92 -4.05 -4.73
CA ILE A 304 13.06 -3.16 -3.94
C ILE A 304 13.16 -1.72 -4.45
N PHE A 305 14.37 -1.22 -4.67
CA PHE A 305 14.62 0.14 -5.18
C PHE A 305 13.93 0.38 -6.53
N GLU A 306 14.07 -0.57 -7.47
CA GLU A 306 13.38 -0.55 -8.77
C GLU A 306 11.85 -0.62 -8.62
N LEU A 307 11.36 -1.54 -7.79
CA LEU A 307 9.94 -1.81 -7.58
C LEU A 307 9.21 -0.58 -7.02
N LEU A 308 9.85 0.10 -6.07
CA LEU A 308 9.31 1.31 -5.45
C LEU A 308 9.38 2.55 -6.37
N ASN A 309 10.12 2.44 -7.48
CA ASN A 309 10.31 3.49 -8.48
C ASN A 309 10.79 4.79 -7.82
N ILE A 310 11.86 4.70 -7.04
CA ILE A 310 12.47 5.80 -6.31
C ILE A 310 13.83 6.20 -6.90
N VAL A 311 14.29 7.40 -6.57
CA VAL A 311 15.57 7.98 -6.97
C VAL A 311 16.23 8.64 -5.76
N ARG A 312 17.56 8.61 -5.71
CA ARG A 312 18.39 9.28 -4.70
C ARG A 312 18.91 10.59 -5.28
N ILE A 313 18.60 11.69 -4.62
CA ILE A 313 19.05 13.03 -4.99
C ILE A 313 19.94 13.58 -3.88
N TYR A 314 21.16 13.96 -4.20
CA TYR A 314 22.11 14.49 -3.22
C TYR A 314 22.01 16.00 -3.20
N THR A 315 21.72 16.57 -2.03
CA THR A 315 21.68 18.03 -1.89
C THR A 315 23.06 18.58 -1.58
N LYS A 316 23.36 19.75 -2.12
CA LYS A 316 24.62 20.46 -1.90
C LYS A 316 24.33 21.93 -1.57
N PRO A 317 24.94 22.51 -0.52
CA PRO A 317 24.87 23.96 -0.30
C PRO A 317 25.79 24.71 -1.28
N PRO A 318 25.52 26.00 -1.55
CA PRO A 318 26.38 26.82 -2.40
C PRO A 318 27.84 26.78 -1.90
N ASN A 319 28.76 26.40 -2.78
CA ASN A 319 30.20 26.25 -2.51
C ASN A 319 30.59 25.17 -1.47
N GLY A 320 29.67 24.27 -1.07
CA GLY A 320 30.01 23.17 -0.16
C GLY A 320 30.13 21.82 -0.87
N GLU A 321 30.31 20.75 -0.08
CA GLU A 321 30.29 19.39 -0.58
C GLU A 321 28.86 18.83 -0.64
N PRO A 322 28.57 17.88 -1.55
CA PRO A 322 27.31 17.14 -1.52
C PRO A 322 27.12 16.41 -0.18
N SER A 323 25.89 16.41 0.31
CA SER A 323 25.50 15.60 1.46
C SER A 323 25.75 14.12 1.19
N SER A 324 26.31 13.41 2.18
CA SER A 324 26.46 11.94 2.11
C SER A 324 25.13 11.20 2.25
N LYS A 325 24.08 11.87 2.73
CA LYS A 325 22.72 11.33 2.83
C LYS A 325 21.87 11.91 1.69
N PRO A 326 21.38 11.07 0.76
CA PRO A 326 20.49 11.54 -0.30
C PRO A 326 19.07 11.78 0.23
N LEU A 327 18.35 12.66 -0.44
CA LEU A 327 16.89 12.70 -0.41
C LEU A 327 16.34 11.62 -1.33
N VAL A 328 15.44 10.79 -0.83
CA VAL A 328 14.78 9.74 -1.61
C VAL A 328 13.42 10.25 -2.08
N LEU A 329 13.24 10.31 -3.39
CA LEU A 329 12.02 10.80 -4.04
C LEU A 329 11.49 9.79 -5.06
N LYS A 330 10.26 9.98 -5.55
CA LYS A 330 9.73 9.14 -6.63
C LYS A 330 10.43 9.47 -7.96
N LYS A 331 10.68 8.47 -8.80
CA LYS A 331 11.22 8.69 -10.14
C LYS A 331 10.29 9.60 -10.94
N GLY A 332 10.87 10.57 -11.64
CA GLY A 332 10.13 11.64 -12.30
C GLY A 332 9.94 12.89 -11.44
N SER A 333 10.45 12.90 -10.20
CA SER A 333 10.46 14.10 -9.36
C SER A 333 11.32 15.21 -9.97
N THR A 334 10.90 16.44 -9.74
CA THR A 334 11.56 17.63 -10.24
C THR A 334 12.38 18.34 -9.17
N VAL A 335 13.14 19.36 -9.59
CA VAL A 335 13.82 20.28 -8.67
C VAL A 335 12.85 20.91 -7.66
N GLN A 336 11.61 21.18 -8.06
CA GLN A 336 10.58 21.65 -7.14
C GLN A 336 10.32 20.66 -6.01
N ASN A 337 10.18 19.37 -6.31
CA ASN A 337 9.94 18.35 -5.28
C ASN A 337 11.11 18.24 -4.30
N VAL A 338 12.36 18.42 -4.79
CA VAL A 338 13.55 18.51 -3.93
C VAL A 338 13.47 19.72 -3.01
N ALA A 339 13.14 20.89 -3.55
CA ALA A 339 12.99 22.12 -2.77
C ALA A 339 11.93 21.97 -1.67
N GLU A 340 10.76 21.40 -2.00
CA GLU A 340 9.68 21.14 -1.05
C GLU A 340 10.06 20.13 0.02
N ALA A 341 10.83 19.10 -0.33
CA ALA A 341 11.33 18.10 0.60
C ALA A 341 12.33 18.67 1.62
N ILE A 342 13.06 19.73 1.25
CA ILE A 342 13.93 20.46 2.19
C ILE A 342 13.08 21.41 3.05
N HIS A 343 12.39 22.35 2.41
CA HIS A 343 11.50 23.29 3.10
C HIS A 343 10.61 24.04 2.09
N LYS A 344 9.33 24.24 2.41
CA LYS A 344 8.34 24.91 1.53
C LYS A 344 8.77 26.31 1.06
N ASP A 345 9.59 27.02 1.85
CA ASP A 345 10.07 28.37 1.48
C ASP A 345 11.11 28.38 0.35
N PHE A 346 11.79 27.25 0.08
CA PHE A 346 12.79 27.18 -0.99
C PHE A 346 12.15 27.40 -2.36
N VAL A 347 10.92 26.92 -2.55
CA VAL A 347 10.15 27.14 -3.78
C VAL A 347 9.82 28.62 -3.95
N ARG A 348 9.38 29.29 -2.87
CA ARG A 348 9.00 30.72 -2.91
C ARG A 348 10.20 31.62 -3.22
N LYS A 349 11.34 31.31 -2.62
CA LYS A 349 12.59 32.07 -2.78
C LYS A 349 13.47 31.52 -3.90
N PHE A 350 12.98 30.60 -4.74
CA PHE A 350 13.81 29.97 -5.77
C PHE A 350 14.31 30.98 -6.81
N ALA A 351 15.61 31.00 -7.08
CA ALA A 351 16.21 31.70 -8.22
C ALA A 351 16.49 30.74 -9.38
N TYR A 352 17.32 29.73 -9.13
CA TYR A 352 17.64 28.64 -10.06
C TYR A 352 18.25 27.47 -9.27
N ALA A 353 18.38 26.30 -9.89
CA ALA A 353 19.19 25.20 -9.36
C ALA A 353 20.36 24.90 -10.28
N ARG A 354 21.44 24.36 -9.73
CA ARG A 354 22.53 23.74 -10.49
C ARG A 354 22.49 22.25 -10.25
N VAL A 355 22.66 21.48 -11.32
CA VAL A 355 22.60 20.02 -11.25
C VAL A 355 23.88 19.41 -11.80
N TRP A 356 24.37 18.37 -11.13
CA TRP A 356 25.47 17.52 -11.60
C TRP A 356 24.95 16.09 -11.65
N GLY A 357 25.00 15.46 -12.81
CA GLY A 357 24.54 14.08 -12.96
C GLY A 357 24.02 13.79 -14.35
N SER A 358 23.24 12.72 -14.46
CA SER A 358 22.81 12.18 -15.76
C SER A 358 21.58 12.88 -16.35
N SER A 359 20.88 13.73 -15.58
CA SER A 359 19.74 14.50 -16.08
C SER A 359 20.14 15.76 -16.86
N VAL A 360 21.41 16.15 -16.84
CA VAL A 360 21.92 17.36 -17.49
C VAL A 360 23.00 17.05 -18.52
N LYS A 361 23.19 17.96 -19.47
CA LYS A 361 24.17 17.80 -20.56
C LYS A 361 25.60 18.06 -20.10
N TYR A 362 25.77 18.95 -19.12
CA TYR A 362 27.08 19.28 -18.56
C TYR A 362 26.98 19.52 -17.04
N PRO A 363 28.06 19.27 -16.28
CA PRO A 363 28.07 19.44 -14.84
C PRO A 363 27.82 20.89 -14.40
N GLY A 364 26.93 21.09 -13.42
CA GLY A 364 26.58 22.41 -12.91
C GLY A 364 25.64 23.21 -13.81
N GLN A 365 24.98 22.56 -14.78
CA GLN A 365 23.99 23.18 -15.65
C GLN A 365 22.88 23.83 -14.80
N ARG A 366 22.55 25.09 -15.15
CA ARG A 366 21.45 25.81 -14.51
C ARG A 366 20.11 25.31 -15.04
N VAL A 367 19.20 25.01 -14.13
CA VAL A 367 17.86 24.48 -14.43
C VAL A 367 16.79 25.17 -13.60
N GLY A 368 15.54 25.08 -14.07
CA GLY A 368 14.35 25.58 -13.38
C GLY A 368 13.72 24.55 -12.44
N LEU A 369 12.59 24.92 -11.84
CA LEU A 369 11.82 24.07 -10.93
C LEU A 369 11.25 22.81 -11.59
N ASP A 370 10.88 22.88 -12.87
CA ASP A 370 10.25 21.79 -13.62
C ASP A 370 11.24 20.74 -14.15
N HIS A 371 12.55 20.95 -13.94
CA HIS A 371 13.57 20.02 -14.42
C HIS A 371 13.46 18.68 -13.70
N VAL A 372 13.29 17.61 -14.47
CA VAL A 372 13.17 16.24 -13.96
C VAL A 372 14.55 15.69 -13.63
N LEU A 373 14.69 15.14 -12.43
CA LEU A 373 15.95 14.62 -11.91
C LEU A 373 16.06 13.11 -12.09
N HIS A 374 17.29 12.62 -12.18
CA HIS A 374 17.64 11.20 -12.28
C HIS A 374 18.29 10.71 -10.98
N ASP A 375 18.30 9.39 -10.77
CA ASP A 375 19.01 8.77 -9.64
C ASP A 375 20.50 9.12 -9.71
N GLY A 376 21.07 9.55 -8.58
CA GLY A 376 22.47 9.94 -8.51
C GLY A 376 22.73 11.43 -8.69
N ASP A 377 21.73 12.21 -9.10
CA ASP A 377 21.93 13.63 -9.35
C ASP A 377 22.24 14.40 -8.06
N ILE A 378 23.16 15.36 -8.17
CA ILE A 378 23.49 16.33 -7.12
C ILE A 378 22.80 17.64 -7.47
N VAL A 379 22.10 18.24 -6.51
CA VAL A 379 21.32 19.47 -6.69
C VAL A 379 21.77 20.53 -5.69
N GLU A 380 22.14 21.70 -6.21
CA GLU A 380 22.37 22.92 -5.45
C GLU A 380 21.25 23.91 -5.75
N ILE A 381 20.46 24.28 -4.73
CA ILE A 381 19.40 25.28 -4.89
C ILE A 381 19.96 26.66 -4.54
N VAL A 382 19.80 27.61 -5.45
CA VAL A 382 20.16 29.01 -5.25
C VAL A 382 18.90 29.83 -5.03
N LEU A 383 18.86 30.57 -3.93
CA LEU A 383 17.73 31.40 -3.55
C LEU A 383 17.92 32.85 -4.01
N LYS A 384 16.81 33.54 -4.28
CA LYS A 384 16.74 34.98 -4.50
C LYS A 384 17.18 35.69 -3.21
N LYS A 385 17.97 36.75 -3.38
CA LYS A 385 18.36 37.64 -2.27
C LYS A 385 17.17 38.41 -1.74
#